data_AF-A0A075A6D4-F1
#
_entry.id   AF-A0A075A6D4-F1
#
_cell.length_a   1.000
_cell.length_b   1.000
_cell.length_c   1.000
_cell.angle_alpha   90.00
_cell.angle_beta   90.00
_cell.angle_gamma   90.00
#
_symmetry.space_group_name_H-M   'P 1'
#
loop_
_entity.id
_entity.type
_entity.pdbx_description
1 polymer ?
#
loop_
_entity_poly.entity_id
_entity_poly.type
_entity_poly.pdbx_seq_one_letter_code
_entity_poly.pdbx_strand_id
1 'polypeptide(L)'
;MYESAIYGSRRVDFEWTISKMLVKFVFPSRRSLDNREVCRVHLFEKTKSYTVEYLQAKVREVTNLKKNVVFKFFFKENSDFIELATDADVSNYFKRVFGDECPRVYVVPCPKSNVKPLNSFFNYCYAHELPKITERVNDRLTSSFADPWMTTPCKLCEKEDWNEERYTCIFCPNVVLCPQCFYTGYHPDHPIIVTRDTKAFSRQFLKLARVIVATIPW
;
A
#
# COMPACT_ATOMS: atom_id res chain seq x y z
N MET A 1 -25.43 -44.27 57.29
CA MET A 1 -24.46 -44.50 56.19
C MET A 1 -24.92 -43.67 55.01
N TYR A 2 -23.96 -43.00 54.39
CA TYR A 2 -24.12 -41.86 53.49
C TYR A 2 -24.85 -42.17 52.17
N GLU A 3 -25.47 -41.10 51.66
CA GLU A 3 -26.17 -40.94 50.38
C GLU A 3 -25.36 -41.40 49.16
N SER A 4 -26.07 -41.82 48.11
CA SER A 4 -25.53 -41.91 46.75
C SER A 4 -26.57 -41.39 45.77
N ALA A 5 -26.65 -40.06 45.67
CA ALA A 5 -27.28 -39.39 44.56
C ALA A 5 -26.35 -39.48 43.34
N ILE A 6 -26.77 -40.21 42.32
CA ILE A 6 -26.10 -40.22 41.01
C ILE A 6 -26.41 -38.88 40.33
N TYR A 7 -25.56 -37.89 40.57
CA TYR A 7 -25.54 -36.65 39.78
C TYR A 7 -24.94 -36.98 38.41
N GLY A 8 -25.81 -37.19 37.43
CA GLY A 8 -25.45 -37.20 36.02
C GLY A 8 -24.88 -35.83 35.64
N SER A 9 -23.55 -35.72 35.66
CA SER A 9 -22.80 -34.56 35.18
C SER A 9 -22.99 -34.45 33.67
N ARG A 10 -24.06 -33.76 33.24
CA ARG A 10 -24.08 -33.16 31.91
C ARG A 10 -23.02 -32.08 31.93
N ARG A 11 -21.85 -32.37 31.36
CA ARG A 11 -20.95 -31.34 30.84
C ARG A 11 -21.78 -30.50 29.88
N VAL A 12 -22.24 -29.36 30.38
CA VAL A 12 -22.62 -28.25 29.52
C VAL A 12 -21.29 -27.75 29.01
N ASP A 13 -20.88 -28.23 27.84
CA ASP A 13 -19.81 -27.62 27.08
C ASP A 13 -20.25 -26.18 26.82
N PHE A 14 -19.77 -25.26 27.67
CA PHE A 14 -19.84 -23.83 27.41
C PHE A 14 -18.95 -23.58 26.20
N GLU A 15 -19.50 -23.79 25.00
CA GLU A 15 -19.02 -23.14 23.80
C GLU A 15 -19.16 -21.65 24.04
N TRP A 16 -18.09 -21.03 24.55
CA TRP A 16 -17.92 -19.59 24.45
C TRP A 16 -18.02 -19.28 22.97
N THR A 17 -19.15 -18.72 22.53
CA THR A 17 -19.31 -18.21 21.17
C THR A 17 -18.34 -17.04 21.03
N ILE A 18 -17.10 -17.34 20.63
CA ILE A 18 -16.09 -16.33 20.39
C ILE A 18 -16.62 -15.50 19.22
N SER A 19 -17.07 -14.29 19.51
CA SER A 19 -17.47 -13.36 18.45
C SER A 19 -16.24 -13.07 17.60
N LYS A 20 -16.37 -13.31 16.29
CA LYS A 20 -15.32 -13.07 15.30
C LYS A 20 -15.73 -11.88 14.45
N MET A 21 -14.90 -10.84 14.46
CA MET A 21 -15.07 -9.70 13.57
C MET A 21 -14.04 -9.74 12.45
N LEU A 22 -14.48 -9.61 11.20
CA LEU A 22 -13.58 -9.48 10.05
C LEU A 22 -13.19 -8.01 9.86
N VAL A 23 -11.91 -7.69 10.01
CA VAL A 23 -11.39 -6.31 9.90
C VAL A 23 -10.43 -6.21 8.73
N LYS A 24 -10.50 -5.10 7.97
CA LYS A 24 -9.54 -4.76 6.92
C LYS A 24 -8.45 -3.84 7.50
N PHE A 25 -7.23 -4.35 7.64
CA PHE A 25 -6.06 -3.50 7.83
C PHE A 25 -5.61 -2.92 6.50
N VAL A 26 -5.46 -1.61 6.45
CA VAL A 26 -5.03 -0.86 5.26
C VAL A 26 -3.66 -0.25 5.55
N PHE A 27 -2.63 -0.77 4.88
CA PHE A 27 -1.25 -0.31 5.03
C PHE A 27 -0.86 0.63 3.89
N PRO A 28 0.06 1.58 4.11
CA PRO A 28 0.68 2.29 3.00
C PRO A 28 1.55 1.31 2.18
N SER A 29 1.43 1.37 0.86
CA SER A 29 2.12 0.48 -0.04
C SER A 29 2.53 1.23 -1.30
N ARG A 30 3.73 0.97 -1.82
CA ARG A 30 4.13 1.44 -3.16
C ARG A 30 3.79 0.41 -4.25
N ARG A 31 3.21 -0.72 -3.87
CA ARG A 31 2.95 -1.86 -4.78
C ARG A 31 1.62 -1.77 -5.50
N SER A 32 0.70 -0.97 -4.97
CA SER A 32 -0.66 -0.81 -5.49
C SER A 32 -0.89 0.60 -5.99
N LEU A 33 -1.80 0.73 -6.97
CA LEU A 33 -2.14 1.98 -7.65
C LEU A 33 -2.74 3.03 -6.71
N ASP A 34 -3.43 2.60 -5.66
CA ASP A 34 -4.04 3.46 -4.65
C ASP A 34 -3.12 3.72 -3.44
N ASN A 35 -1.85 3.30 -3.57
CA ASN A 35 -0.83 3.37 -2.53
C ASN A 35 -1.20 2.64 -1.23
N ARG A 36 -2.06 1.60 -1.31
CA ARG A 36 -2.60 0.87 -0.16
C ARG A 36 -2.52 -0.65 -0.34
N GLU A 37 -2.04 -1.34 0.68
CA GLU A 37 -2.15 -2.80 0.79
C GLU A 37 -3.27 -3.13 1.76
N VAL A 38 -4.17 -4.05 1.42
CA VAL A 38 -5.31 -4.41 2.27
C VAL A 38 -5.20 -5.85 2.73
N CYS A 39 -5.08 -6.07 4.03
CA CYS A 39 -5.10 -7.39 4.64
C CYS A 39 -6.38 -7.57 5.45
N ARG A 40 -7.07 -8.69 5.26
CA ARG A 40 -8.26 -9.05 6.04
C ARG A 40 -7.84 -9.95 7.20
N VAL A 41 -8.22 -9.58 8.42
CA VAL A 41 -7.85 -10.28 9.65
C VAL A 41 -9.10 -10.51 10.49
N HIS A 42 -9.23 -11.70 11.04
CA HIS A 42 -10.23 -11.98 12.06
C HIS A 42 -9.71 -11.54 13.42
N LEU A 43 -10.43 -10.61 14.05
CA LEU A 43 -10.24 -10.28 15.46
C LEU A 43 -11.18 -11.13 16.30
N PHE A 44 -10.64 -11.67 17.39
CA PHE A 44 -11.37 -12.54 18.31
C PHE A 44 -11.61 -11.78 19.60
N GLU A 45 -12.87 -11.69 20.01
CA GLU A 45 -13.22 -11.13 21.30
C GLU A 45 -12.96 -12.17 22.40
N LYS A 46 -11.70 -12.27 22.87
CA LYS A 46 -11.36 -13.24 23.92
C LYS A 46 -11.77 -12.77 25.31
N THR A 47 -11.78 -11.47 25.59
CA THR A 47 -12.07 -10.90 26.93
C THR A 47 -12.40 -9.39 26.85
N LYS A 48 -13.61 -9.02 26.43
CA LYS A 48 -14.27 -7.68 26.61
C LYS A 48 -13.58 -6.38 26.13
N SER A 49 -12.33 -6.37 25.71
CA SER A 49 -11.67 -5.18 25.18
C SER A 49 -10.62 -5.50 24.13
N TYR A 50 -10.61 -4.68 23.08
CA TYR A 50 -9.54 -4.64 22.10
C TYR A 50 -8.52 -3.61 22.58
N THR A 51 -7.25 -4.00 22.69
CA THR A 51 -6.16 -3.10 23.12
C THR A 51 -5.26 -2.73 21.95
N VAL A 52 -4.48 -1.66 22.10
CA VAL A 52 -3.47 -1.25 21.12
C VAL A 52 -2.43 -2.37 20.97
N GLU A 53 -1.98 -3.01 22.06
CA GLU A 53 -1.04 -4.13 22.01
C GLU A 53 -1.58 -5.32 21.23
N TYR A 54 -2.87 -5.60 21.35
CA TYR A 54 -3.52 -6.67 20.60
C TYR A 54 -3.51 -6.39 19.10
N LEU A 55 -3.83 -5.16 18.69
CA LEU A 55 -3.74 -4.75 17.28
C LEU A 55 -2.29 -4.80 16.78
N GLN A 56 -1.33 -4.35 17.57
CA GLN A 56 0.10 -4.45 17.23
C GLN A 56 0.52 -5.91 17.01
N ALA A 57 0.07 -6.83 17.86
CA ALA A 57 0.35 -8.25 17.71
C ALA A 57 -0.25 -8.80 16.41
N LYS A 58 -1.51 -8.47 16.11
CA LYS A 58 -2.16 -8.89 14.86
C LYS A 58 -1.52 -8.32 13.60
N VAL A 59 -1.10 -7.06 13.62
CA VAL A 59 -0.35 -6.48 12.51
C VAL A 59 1.00 -7.18 12.33
N ARG A 60 1.68 -7.56 13.41
CA ARG A 60 2.96 -8.30 13.31
C ARG A 60 2.79 -9.70 12.76
N GLU A 61 1.70 -10.40 13.09
CA GLU A 61 1.36 -11.69 12.47
C GLU A 61 1.25 -11.57 10.94
N VAL A 62 0.62 -10.49 10.45
CA VAL A 62 0.42 -10.25 9.02
C VAL A 62 1.69 -9.77 8.33
N THR A 63 2.40 -8.82 8.94
CA THR A 63 3.54 -8.15 8.32
C THR A 63 4.86 -8.88 8.53
N ASN A 64 4.94 -9.82 9.47
CA ASN A 64 6.17 -10.49 9.91
C ASN A 64 7.29 -9.49 10.32
N LEU A 65 6.90 -8.36 10.93
CA LEU A 65 7.82 -7.35 11.43
C LEU A 65 8.20 -7.57 12.89
N LYS A 66 9.43 -7.19 13.23
CA LYS A 66 9.98 -7.29 14.59
C LYS A 66 9.26 -6.34 15.56
N LYS A 67 9.28 -6.68 16.86
CA LYS A 67 8.62 -5.92 17.94
C LYS A 67 9.10 -4.46 18.09
N ASN A 68 10.26 -4.11 17.55
CA ASN A 68 10.81 -2.76 17.60
C ASN A 68 10.13 -1.79 16.61
N VAL A 69 9.35 -2.31 15.65
CA VAL A 69 8.49 -1.49 14.80
C VAL A 69 7.17 -1.29 15.54
N VAL A 70 6.85 -0.01 15.80
CA VAL A 70 5.58 0.41 16.38
C VAL A 70 4.67 0.84 15.24
N PHE A 71 3.40 0.48 15.31
CA PHE A 71 2.40 0.95 14.35
C PHE A 71 1.48 2.00 14.98
N LYS A 72 1.01 2.95 14.18
CA LYS A 72 -0.11 3.82 14.54
C LYS A 72 -1.36 3.35 13.80
N PHE A 73 -2.50 3.48 14.46
CA PHE A 73 -3.79 3.01 13.96
C PHE A 73 -4.72 4.19 13.75
N PHE A 74 -5.46 4.19 12.64
CA PHE A 74 -6.42 5.23 12.34
C PHE A 74 -7.70 4.62 11.77
N PHE A 75 -8.82 5.29 11.97
CA PHE A 75 -10.04 5.04 11.20
C PHE A 75 -10.42 6.30 10.44
N LYS A 76 -11.22 6.13 9.39
CA LYS A 76 -11.68 7.24 8.55
C LYS A 76 -13.11 7.61 8.90
N GLU A 77 -13.35 8.87 9.25
CA GLU A 77 -14.67 9.42 9.52
C GLU A 77 -14.80 10.78 8.81
N ASN A 78 -15.85 10.96 8.01
CA ASN A 78 -16.11 12.22 7.28
C ASN A 78 -14.91 12.77 6.47
N SER A 79 -14.08 11.88 5.92
CA SER A 79 -12.84 12.18 5.18
C SER A 79 -11.61 12.50 6.02
N ASP A 80 -11.73 12.53 7.34
CA ASP A 80 -10.62 12.74 8.26
C ASP A 80 -10.13 11.42 8.86
N PHE A 81 -8.83 11.36 9.14
CA PHE A 81 -8.20 10.22 9.79
C PHE A 81 -8.08 10.49 11.28
N ILE A 82 -8.78 9.70 12.08
CA ILE A 82 -8.79 9.80 13.55
C ILE A 82 -7.89 8.70 14.12
N GLU A 83 -6.91 9.08 14.93
CA GLU A 83 -5.95 8.15 15.55
C GLU A 83 -6.60 7.36 16.69
N LEU A 84 -6.37 6.04 16.72
CA LEU A 84 -6.69 5.16 17.84
C LEU A 84 -5.45 5.06 18.73
N ALA A 85 -5.25 6.07 19.59
CA ALA A 85 -4.02 6.22 20.36
C ALA A 85 -4.02 5.41 21.66
N THR A 86 -5.19 5.19 22.27
CA THR A 86 -5.35 4.52 23.56
C THR A 86 -6.22 3.26 23.48
N ASP A 87 -6.10 2.38 24.47
CA ASP A 87 -6.96 1.19 24.58
C ASP A 87 -8.45 1.54 24.68
N ALA A 88 -8.78 2.68 25.28
CA ALA A 88 -10.13 3.19 25.34
C ALA A 88 -10.65 3.56 23.94
N ASP A 89 -9.84 4.23 23.11
CA ASP A 89 -10.20 4.58 21.73
C ASP A 89 -10.45 3.33 20.89
N VAL A 90 -9.54 2.36 20.98
CA VAL A 90 -9.63 1.08 20.27
C VAL A 90 -10.89 0.32 20.69
N SER A 91 -11.12 0.20 22.00
CA SER A 91 -12.30 -0.50 22.52
C SER A 91 -13.60 0.20 22.13
N ASN A 92 -13.66 1.53 22.20
CA ASN A 92 -14.85 2.30 21.82
C ASN A 92 -15.13 2.21 20.31
N TYR A 93 -14.08 2.31 19.49
CA TYR A 93 -14.19 2.13 18.04
C TYR A 93 -14.76 0.75 17.70
N PHE A 94 -14.17 -0.33 18.20
CA PHE A 94 -14.62 -1.68 17.88
C PHE A 94 -16.00 -2.03 18.46
N LYS A 95 -16.40 -1.44 19.59
CA LYS A 95 -17.79 -1.53 20.08
C LYS A 95 -18.77 -0.85 19.13
N ARG A 96 -18.39 0.30 18.55
CA ARG A 96 -19.22 1.06 17.61
C ARG A 96 -19.38 0.35 16.26
N VAL A 97 -18.31 -0.25 15.74
CA VAL A 97 -18.33 -0.97 14.45
C VAL A 97 -18.70 -2.45 14.60
N PHE A 98 -19.09 -2.88 15.81
CA PHE A 98 -19.52 -4.24 16.04
C PHE A 98 -20.86 -4.50 15.32
N GLY A 99 -20.83 -5.36 14.30
CA GLY A 99 -21.97 -5.61 13.41
C GLY A 99 -21.82 -5.05 12.01
N ASP A 100 -20.83 -4.17 11.75
CA ASP A 100 -20.48 -3.79 10.38
C ASP A 100 -19.88 -4.98 9.63
N GLU A 101 -20.24 -5.13 8.34
CA GLU A 101 -19.83 -6.29 7.53
C GLU A 101 -18.30 -6.43 7.42
N CYS A 102 -17.53 -5.32 7.51
CA CYS A 102 -16.06 -5.36 7.56
C CYS A 102 -15.40 -3.98 7.80
N PRO A 103 -15.18 -3.53 9.05
CA PRO A 103 -14.57 -2.23 9.32
C PRO A 103 -13.12 -2.13 8.81
N ARG A 104 -12.70 -0.89 8.49
CA ARG A 104 -11.35 -0.58 7.98
C ARG A 104 -10.54 0.17 9.03
N VAL A 105 -9.35 -0.35 9.31
CA VAL A 105 -8.35 0.29 10.17
C VAL A 105 -7.09 0.54 9.34
N TYR A 106 -6.67 1.79 9.26
CA TYR A 106 -5.46 2.21 8.58
C TYR A 106 -4.26 2.06 9.51
N VAL A 107 -3.18 1.46 9.03
CA VAL A 107 -2.04 1.07 9.83
C VAL A 107 -0.77 1.69 9.26
N VAL A 108 -0.10 2.53 10.03
CA VAL A 108 1.11 3.25 9.60
C VAL A 108 2.31 2.81 10.44
N PRO A 109 3.39 2.28 9.86
CA PRO A 109 4.60 1.93 10.60
C PRO A 109 5.40 3.17 11.01
N CYS A 110 5.80 3.23 12.27
CA CYS A 110 6.60 4.28 12.88
C CYS A 110 7.78 3.65 13.66
N PRO A 111 8.85 3.21 12.97
CA PRO A 111 10.00 2.63 13.64
C PRO A 111 10.71 3.67 14.52
N LYS A 112 11.21 3.25 15.69
CA LYS A 112 11.94 4.12 16.63
C LYS A 112 13.26 4.70 16.06
N SER A 113 13.76 4.11 14.99
CA SER A 113 15.00 4.49 14.31
C SER A 113 14.81 4.32 12.81
N ASN A 114 15.11 5.37 12.04
CA ASN A 114 15.03 5.37 10.57
C ASN A 114 16.23 4.67 9.90
N VAL A 115 17.05 3.94 10.67
CA VAL A 115 18.35 3.43 10.20
C VAL A 115 18.21 2.15 9.36
N LYS A 116 17.07 1.46 9.39
CA LYS A 116 16.86 0.23 8.61
C LYS A 116 15.58 0.29 7.78
N PRO A 117 15.63 -0.21 6.53
CA PRO A 117 14.42 -0.42 5.76
C PRO A 117 13.49 -1.42 6.47
N LEU A 118 12.20 -1.30 6.18
CA LEU A 118 11.20 -2.30 6.56
C LEU A 118 11.45 -3.59 5.77
N ASN A 119 10.67 -4.63 6.03
CA ASN A 119 10.86 -5.91 5.36
C ASN A 119 10.19 -5.93 3.97
N SER A 120 10.21 -7.10 3.34
CA SER A 120 9.57 -7.34 2.05
C SER A 120 8.08 -7.04 2.03
N PHE A 121 7.35 -6.96 3.15
CA PHE A 121 5.95 -6.54 3.12
C PHE A 121 5.82 -5.09 2.62
N PHE A 122 6.76 -4.22 3.04
CA PHE A 122 6.83 -2.81 2.67
C PHE A 122 7.87 -2.54 1.57
N ASN A 123 8.16 -3.56 0.76
CA ASN A 123 9.10 -3.47 -0.36
C ASN A 123 10.52 -3.00 0.01
N TYR A 124 10.98 -3.32 1.22
CA TYR A 124 12.27 -2.85 1.73
C TYR A 124 12.43 -1.32 1.73
N CYS A 125 11.32 -0.58 1.79
CA CYS A 125 11.34 0.88 1.90
C CYS A 125 11.61 1.32 3.35
N TYR A 126 12.21 2.49 3.50
CA TYR A 126 12.23 3.19 4.78
C TYR A 126 10.83 3.72 5.12
N ALA A 127 10.53 3.85 6.42
CA ALA A 127 9.20 4.31 6.84
C ALA A 127 8.83 5.70 6.31
N HIS A 128 9.80 6.61 6.18
CA HIS A 128 9.59 7.96 5.64
C HIS A 128 9.34 7.98 4.12
N GLU A 129 9.68 6.90 3.42
CA GLU A 129 9.43 6.75 1.99
C GLU A 129 8.01 6.24 1.70
N LEU A 130 7.31 5.73 2.71
CA LEU A 130 5.97 5.20 2.52
C LEU A 130 4.99 6.32 2.15
N PRO A 131 4.02 6.03 1.26
CA PRO A 131 2.96 6.97 0.95
C PRO A 131 2.24 7.42 2.22
N LYS A 132 2.04 8.73 2.34
CA LYS A 132 1.37 9.31 3.50
C LYS A 132 -0.15 9.20 3.35
N ILE A 133 -0.67 8.00 3.63
CA ILE A 133 -2.09 7.67 3.49
C ILE A 133 -3.02 8.48 4.43
N THR A 134 -2.45 9.11 5.46
CA THR A 134 -3.14 9.97 6.44
C THR A 134 -3.15 11.44 6.06
N GLU A 135 -2.33 11.88 5.10
CA GLU A 135 -2.39 13.24 4.58
C GLU A 135 -3.50 13.33 3.53
N ARG A 136 -4.32 14.39 3.59
CA ARG A 136 -5.22 14.72 2.49
C ARG A 136 -4.35 14.90 1.24
N VAL A 137 -4.64 14.13 0.19
CA VAL A 137 -4.04 14.37 -1.13
C VAL A 137 -4.46 15.77 -1.52
N ASN A 138 -3.53 16.72 -1.42
CA ASN A 138 -3.73 18.04 -1.96
C ASN A 138 -3.70 17.85 -3.48
N ASP A 139 -4.84 18.00 -4.16
CA ASP A 139 -5.03 17.81 -5.62
C ASP A 139 -4.07 18.63 -6.52
N ARG A 140 -3.14 19.38 -5.92
CA ARG A 140 -2.10 20.18 -6.57
C ARG A 140 -0.87 19.39 -7.00
N LEU A 141 -0.65 18.16 -6.52
CA LEU A 141 0.49 17.33 -7.00
C LEU A 141 0.16 16.53 -8.27
N THR A 142 -1.12 16.36 -8.60
CA THR A 142 -1.58 15.79 -9.87
C THR A 142 -1.36 16.72 -11.07
N SER A 143 -1.02 18.00 -10.85
CA SER A 143 -0.81 18.99 -11.91
C SER A 143 0.66 19.31 -12.25
N SER A 144 1.65 18.69 -11.59
CA SER A 144 3.07 19.11 -11.75
C SER A 144 3.95 18.19 -12.62
N PHE A 145 3.42 17.15 -13.24
CA PHE A 145 4.14 16.41 -14.28
C PHE A 145 3.31 16.44 -15.57
N ALA A 146 3.32 17.61 -16.22
CA ALA A 146 3.07 17.69 -17.65
C ALA A 146 4.15 16.83 -18.32
N ASP A 147 3.82 15.58 -18.61
CA ASP A 147 4.69 14.59 -19.27
C ASP A 147 5.14 15.16 -20.64
N PRO A 148 6.38 15.66 -20.77
CA PRO A 148 6.78 16.47 -21.93
C PRO A 148 7.07 15.63 -23.16
N TRP A 149 7.02 14.29 -23.10
CA TRP A 149 7.50 13.40 -24.17
C TRP A 149 6.63 13.38 -25.43
N MET A 150 5.36 13.75 -25.31
CA MET A 150 4.50 14.00 -26.49
C MET A 150 4.93 15.24 -27.27
N THR A 151 5.51 16.22 -26.57
CA THR A 151 6.03 17.48 -27.14
C THR A 151 7.55 17.49 -27.20
N THR A 152 8.23 16.40 -26.80
CA THR A 152 9.70 16.36 -26.76
C THR A 152 10.20 16.13 -28.19
N PRO A 153 11.10 16.98 -28.69
CA PRO A 153 11.72 16.81 -29.99
C PRO A 153 12.51 15.51 -30.06
N CYS A 154 12.73 14.99 -31.26
CA CYS A 154 13.67 13.92 -31.47
C CYS A 154 15.07 14.36 -31.00
N LYS A 155 15.71 13.58 -30.13
CA LYS A 155 17.01 13.95 -29.56
C LYS A 155 18.14 14.10 -30.59
N LEU A 156 18.02 13.42 -31.74
CA LEU A 156 19.04 13.37 -32.78
C LEU A 156 18.83 14.40 -33.90
N CYS A 157 17.61 14.48 -34.44
CA CYS A 157 17.30 15.33 -35.58
C CYS A 157 16.47 16.56 -35.21
N GLU A 158 16.14 16.73 -33.93
CA GLU A 158 15.35 17.84 -33.39
C GLU A 158 13.96 17.99 -34.02
N LYS A 159 13.50 17.00 -34.79
CA LYS A 159 12.15 16.94 -35.36
C LYS A 159 11.14 17.10 -34.23
N GLU A 160 10.18 17.99 -34.37
CA GLU A 160 9.07 18.23 -33.43
C GLU A 160 7.74 17.73 -34.02
N ASP A 161 6.71 17.59 -33.18
CA ASP A 161 5.31 17.37 -33.56
C ASP A 161 5.04 16.36 -34.70
N TRP A 162 5.75 15.23 -34.70
CA TRP A 162 5.52 14.18 -35.69
C TRP A 162 4.42 13.22 -35.27
N ASN A 163 3.59 12.82 -36.24
CA ASN A 163 2.46 11.91 -36.08
C ASN A 163 2.83 10.42 -36.24
N GLU A 164 4.12 10.12 -36.39
CA GLU A 164 4.64 8.75 -36.46
C GLU A 164 4.91 8.19 -35.05
N GLU A 165 5.42 6.96 -34.98
CA GLU A 165 5.81 6.32 -33.73
C GLU A 165 6.87 7.13 -32.97
N ARG A 166 6.78 7.11 -31.64
CA ARG A 166 7.78 7.71 -30.75
C ARG A 166 8.50 6.61 -29.98
N TYR A 167 9.82 6.63 -30.08
CA TYR A 167 10.73 5.67 -29.47
C TYR A 167 11.33 6.32 -28.23
N THR A 168 10.78 5.99 -27.06
CA THR A 168 11.12 6.69 -25.80
C THR A 168 11.98 5.80 -24.92
N CYS A 169 13.14 6.31 -24.50
CA CYS A 169 13.98 5.62 -23.53
C CYS A 169 13.28 5.55 -22.17
N ILE A 170 13.38 4.37 -21.55
CA ILE A 170 12.82 4.14 -20.22
C ILE A 170 13.70 4.82 -19.15
N PHE A 171 15.01 4.88 -19.35
CA PHE A 171 15.96 5.44 -18.39
C PHE A 171 16.18 6.93 -18.54
N CYS A 172 16.36 7.39 -19.78
CA CYS A 172 16.71 8.76 -20.06
C CYS A 172 15.42 9.56 -20.36
N PRO A 173 14.98 10.46 -19.46
CA PRO A 173 13.70 11.15 -19.61
C PRO A 173 13.64 12.06 -20.85
N ASN A 174 14.80 12.50 -21.33
CA ASN A 174 14.95 13.44 -22.46
C ASN A 174 15.36 12.75 -23.77
N VAL A 175 15.30 11.41 -23.82
CA VAL A 175 15.63 10.66 -25.04
C VAL A 175 14.34 10.12 -25.65
N VAL A 176 13.86 10.86 -26.65
CA VAL A 176 12.80 10.45 -27.56
C VAL A 176 13.37 10.46 -28.97
N LEU A 177 13.14 9.39 -29.73
CA LEU A 177 13.62 9.24 -31.10
C LEU A 177 12.42 9.11 -32.05
N CYS A 178 12.55 9.74 -33.23
CA CYS A 178 11.68 9.42 -34.36
C CYS A 178 12.09 8.07 -34.96
N PRO A 179 11.26 7.45 -35.82
CA PRO A 179 11.57 6.16 -36.42
C PRO A 179 12.92 6.15 -37.13
N GLN A 180 13.20 7.17 -37.94
CA GLN A 180 14.44 7.26 -38.72
C GLN A 180 15.69 7.29 -37.80
N CYS A 181 15.61 8.03 -36.69
CA CYS A 181 16.70 8.15 -35.72
C CYS A 181 16.82 6.97 -34.76
N PHE A 182 15.78 6.16 -34.60
CA PHE A 182 15.87 4.92 -33.83
C PHE A 182 16.69 3.86 -34.61
N TYR A 183 16.43 3.72 -35.91
CA TYR A 183 17.12 2.73 -36.75
C TYR A 183 18.60 3.04 -37.01
N THR A 184 19.11 4.21 -36.61
CA THR A 184 20.56 4.48 -36.61
C THR A 184 21.31 3.75 -35.50
N GLY A 185 20.59 3.11 -34.57
CA GLY A 185 21.19 2.46 -33.40
C GLY A 185 21.67 3.44 -32.34
N TYR A 186 21.22 4.69 -32.39
CA TYR A 186 21.51 5.67 -31.34
C TYR A 186 20.82 5.29 -30.04
N HIS A 187 21.61 5.19 -28.97
CA HIS A 187 21.19 4.77 -27.64
C HIS A 187 20.84 3.26 -27.49
N PRO A 188 21.74 2.34 -27.88
CA PRO A 188 21.46 0.90 -27.88
C PRO A 188 21.51 0.27 -26.49
N ASP A 189 22.18 0.91 -25.54
CA ASP A 189 22.44 0.36 -24.20
C ASP A 189 21.22 0.39 -23.28
N HIS A 190 20.18 1.13 -23.67
CA HIS A 190 18.96 1.28 -22.89
C HIS A 190 17.71 0.74 -23.63
N PRO A 191 16.81 0.04 -22.92
CA PRO A 191 15.52 -0.36 -23.44
C PRO A 191 14.68 0.86 -23.82
N ILE A 192 14.07 0.76 -24.99
CA ILE A 192 13.23 1.78 -25.61
C ILE A 192 11.83 1.20 -25.78
N ILE A 193 10.81 2.00 -25.47
CA ILE A 193 9.41 1.65 -25.71
C ILE A 193 8.91 2.44 -26.91
N VAL A 194 8.19 1.75 -27.80
CA VAL A 194 7.59 2.33 -29.01
C VAL A 194 6.12 2.59 -28.75
N THR A 195 5.66 3.82 -28.94
CA THR A 195 4.22 4.12 -28.96
C THR A 195 3.68 4.00 -30.38
N ARG A 196 2.96 2.92 -30.68
CA ARG A 196 2.32 2.70 -31.98
C ARG A 196 1.04 3.52 -32.12
N ASP A 197 0.74 3.97 -33.34
CA ASP A 197 -0.49 4.70 -33.72
C ASP A 197 -0.75 6.06 -33.06
N THR A 198 0.23 6.72 -32.43
CA THR A 198 0.02 7.92 -31.56
C THR A 198 -1.01 7.72 -30.44
N LYS A 199 -1.59 6.52 -30.32
CA LYS A 199 -2.41 6.11 -29.20
C LYS A 199 -1.45 5.99 -28.05
N ALA A 200 -1.60 6.90 -27.10
CA ALA A 200 -0.84 6.85 -25.88
C ALA A 200 -0.95 5.42 -25.33
N PHE A 201 0.19 4.72 -25.20
CA PHE A 201 0.28 3.75 -24.11
C PHE A 201 -0.26 4.46 -22.89
N SER A 202 -1.14 3.81 -22.13
CA SER A 202 -1.72 4.48 -20.97
C SER A 202 -0.57 5.14 -20.22
N ARG A 203 -0.67 6.45 -19.96
CA ARG A 203 0.44 7.20 -19.32
C ARG A 203 0.94 6.48 -18.06
N GLN A 204 0.05 5.69 -17.46
CA GLN A 204 0.28 4.75 -16.37
C GLN A 204 1.25 3.61 -16.72
N PHE A 205 1.13 2.94 -17.87
CA PHE A 205 2.03 1.86 -18.28
C PHE A 205 3.48 2.31 -18.42
N LEU A 206 3.72 3.45 -19.10
CA LEU A 206 5.07 3.99 -19.27
C LEU A 206 5.66 4.46 -17.94
N LYS A 207 4.84 5.06 -17.06
CA LYS A 207 5.24 5.42 -15.70
C LYS A 207 5.65 4.19 -14.90
N LEU A 208 4.86 3.12 -14.96
CA LEU A 208 5.17 1.86 -14.29
C LEU A 208 6.45 1.23 -14.85
N ALA A 209 6.63 1.21 -16.17
CA ALA A 209 7.83 0.68 -16.80
C ALA A 209 9.10 1.43 -16.35
N ARG A 210 9.06 2.77 -16.29
CA ARG A 210 10.18 3.59 -15.80
C ARG A 210 10.50 3.36 -14.33
N VAL A 211 9.48 3.26 -13.48
CA VAL A 211 9.66 2.96 -12.05
C VAL A 211 10.25 1.56 -11.87
N ILE A 212 9.73 0.55 -12.56
CA ILE A 212 10.23 -0.83 -12.49
C ILE A 212 11.70 -0.88 -12.91
N VAL A 213 12.05 -0.25 -14.02
CA VAL A 213 13.41 -0.25 -14.55
C VAL A 213 14.40 0.50 -13.66
N ALA A 214 13.97 1.58 -13.00
CA ALA A 214 14.77 2.28 -12.00
C ALA A 214 14.98 1.49 -10.68
N THR A 215 14.18 0.45 -10.43
CA THR A 215 14.29 -0.41 -9.23
C THR A 215 15.14 -1.66 -9.43
N ILE A 216 15.56 -1.95 -10.67
CA ILE A 216 16.49 -3.05 -10.95
C ILE A 216 17.91 -2.50 -10.71
N PRO A 217 18.72 -3.11 -9.84
CA PRO A 217 20.14 -2.77 -9.73
C PRO A 217 20.86 -3.29 -10.98
N TRP A 218 21.52 -2.39 -11.70
CA TRP A 218 22.32 -2.67 -12.90
C TRP A 218 23.79 -2.73 -12.52
#